data_AF-A0A3G9HCQ3-F1
#
_entry.id   AF-A0A3G9HCQ3-F1
#
_cell.length_a   1.000
_cell.length_b   1.000
_cell.length_c   1.000
_cell.angle_alpha   90.00
_cell.angle_beta   90.00
_cell.angle_gamma   90.00
#
_symmetry.space_group_name_H-M   'P 1'
#
loop_
_entity.id
_entity.type
_entity.pdbx_description
1 polymer ?
#
loop_
_entity_poly.entity_id
_entity_poly.type
_entity_poly.pdbx_seq_one_letter_code
_entity_poly.pdbx_strand_id
1 'polypeptide(L)'
;MGRVLLFLTALILYQGCYTGEERGRGSGSERVMDSFISEVQDGALYIISEDDNHRYKLAGDALDYRVIPSPDGSWLAVETLLLSNLTVVRFYRKDGGGMYRAQEVPELTQIWERVTVNAGLDIDDLRSPRMKFLRWEDNGNALINLSAAAPNGKIAQDISITLP
;
A
#
# COMPACT_ATOMS: atom_id res chain seq x y z
N MET A 1 23.04 28.31 -14.63
CA MET A 1 21.66 28.72 -14.99
C MET A 1 21.16 27.79 -16.08
N GLY A 2 19.95 27.23 -15.92
CA GLY A 2 19.22 26.55 -17.00
C GLY A 2 19.00 25.06 -16.81
N ARG A 3 18.09 24.71 -15.88
CA ARG A 3 17.35 23.43 -15.86
C ARG A 3 16.57 23.28 -17.17
N VAL A 4 16.58 22.10 -17.79
CA VAL A 4 15.44 21.62 -18.57
C VAL A 4 15.16 20.19 -18.16
N LEU A 5 14.09 20.09 -17.37
CA LEU A 5 13.33 18.92 -16.96
C LEU A 5 12.96 18.10 -18.20
N LEU A 6 13.34 16.82 -18.26
CA LEU A 6 12.92 15.93 -19.34
C LEU A 6 12.82 14.49 -18.85
N PHE A 7 12.08 14.26 -17.76
CA PHE A 7 11.60 12.92 -17.43
C PHE A 7 10.22 13.04 -16.78
N LEU A 8 9.34 12.09 -17.13
CA LEU A 8 7.93 11.93 -16.73
C LEU A 8 6.89 12.61 -17.64
N THR A 9 6.86 12.17 -18.90
CA THR A 9 5.61 12.13 -19.69
C THR A 9 5.64 10.91 -20.60
N ALA A 10 5.46 9.73 -20.01
CA ALA A 10 5.11 8.51 -20.75
C ALA A 10 4.69 7.40 -19.78
N LEU A 11 3.44 7.45 -19.27
CA LEU A 11 2.65 6.24 -19.00
C LEU A 11 1.18 6.60 -18.76
N ILE A 12 0.55 7.17 -19.79
CA ILE A 12 -0.91 7.13 -19.93
C ILE A 12 -1.16 6.50 -21.29
N LEU A 13 -2.11 5.55 -21.32
CA LEU A 13 -2.62 4.78 -22.48
C LEU A 13 -1.97 3.39 -22.68
N TYR A 14 -2.55 2.39 -22.01
CA TYR A 14 -2.97 1.18 -22.73
C TYR A 14 -4.19 0.55 -22.03
N GLN A 15 -5.39 0.95 -22.47
CA GLN A 15 -6.54 0.05 -22.45
C GLN A 15 -6.45 -0.83 -23.70
N GLY A 16 -6.52 -2.15 -23.52
CA GLY A 16 -6.61 -3.11 -24.61
C GLY A 16 -7.13 -4.44 -24.10
N CYS A 17 -8.30 -4.84 -24.60
CA CYS A 17 -9.03 -6.07 -24.34
C CYS A 17 -8.24 -7.35 -24.70
N TYR A 18 -8.72 -8.48 -24.16
CA TYR A 18 -8.81 -9.88 -24.67
C TYR A 18 -8.54 -10.86 -23.51
N THR A 19 -9.56 -11.44 -22.88
CA THR A 19 -10.13 -12.80 -23.12
C THR A 19 -9.09 -13.90 -23.35
N GLY A 20 -9.00 -14.82 -22.38
CA GLY A 20 -8.21 -16.05 -22.47
C GLY A 20 -8.26 -16.84 -21.17
N GLU A 21 -8.78 -18.06 -21.28
CA GLU A 21 -9.15 -19.05 -20.26
C GLU A 21 -8.02 -19.63 -19.35
N GLU A 22 -8.51 -20.22 -18.25
CA GLU A 22 -8.00 -21.36 -17.46
C GLU A 22 -6.89 -21.20 -16.38
N ARG A 23 -7.36 -21.47 -15.15
CA ARG A 23 -6.80 -22.36 -14.11
C ARG A 23 -5.44 -22.03 -13.47
N GLY A 24 -5.53 -21.58 -12.22
CA GLY A 24 -4.47 -21.70 -11.22
C GLY A 24 -5.01 -21.57 -9.81
N ARG A 25 -5.48 -22.69 -9.23
CA ARG A 25 -5.89 -22.82 -7.83
C ARG A 25 -4.67 -22.53 -6.93
N GLY A 26 -4.68 -21.41 -6.22
CA GLY A 26 -3.71 -21.06 -5.19
C GLY A 26 -4.43 -20.73 -3.89
N SER A 27 -4.50 -21.73 -3.00
CA SER A 27 -5.11 -21.67 -1.67
C SER A 27 -4.44 -20.62 -0.78
N GLY A 28 -5.17 -19.55 -0.44
CA GLY A 28 -4.76 -18.53 0.53
C GLY A 28 -5.66 -18.52 1.76
N SER A 29 -5.21 -19.21 2.82
CA SER A 29 -5.48 -18.97 4.25
C SER A 29 -6.60 -17.97 4.61
N GLU A 30 -7.79 -18.47 4.96
CA GLU A 30 -8.78 -17.75 5.76
C GLU A 30 -8.21 -17.48 7.17
N ARG A 31 -8.04 -16.21 7.53
CA ARG A 31 -7.91 -15.77 8.92
C ARG A 31 -9.07 -14.85 9.25
N VAL A 32 -9.99 -15.36 10.06
CA VAL A 32 -11.20 -14.65 10.52
C VAL A 32 -10.81 -13.76 11.72
N MET A 33 -10.81 -12.45 11.53
CA MET A 33 -10.93 -11.42 12.58
C MET A 33 -11.83 -10.33 12.00
N ASP A 34 -13.01 -10.12 12.60
CA ASP A 34 -14.10 -9.24 12.16
C ASP A 34 -14.40 -9.20 10.65
N SER A 35 -15.14 -10.23 10.25
CA SER A 35 -16.24 -10.24 9.29
C SER A 35 -16.04 -9.64 7.88
N PHE A 36 -14.86 -9.79 7.29
CA PHE A 36 -14.76 -9.66 5.84
C PHE A 36 -13.82 -10.70 5.27
N ILE A 37 -14.17 -11.20 4.09
CA ILE A 37 -13.32 -12.09 3.31
C ILE A 37 -12.52 -11.21 2.37
N SER A 38 -11.19 -11.27 2.45
CA SER A 38 -10.31 -10.69 1.44
C SER A 38 -10.06 -11.71 0.34
N GLU A 39 -10.31 -11.32 -0.91
CA GLU A 39 -10.08 -12.15 -2.09
C GLU A 39 -9.17 -11.42 -3.07
N VAL A 40 -8.24 -12.13 -3.70
CA VAL A 40 -7.49 -11.62 -4.85
C VAL A 40 -8.03 -12.30 -6.10
N GLN A 41 -8.64 -11.52 -6.99
CA GLN A 41 -9.12 -11.98 -8.30
C GLN A 41 -8.61 -11.04 -9.38
N ASP A 42 -8.03 -11.60 -10.46
CA ASP A 42 -7.51 -10.85 -11.60
C ASP A 42 -6.51 -9.75 -11.20
N GLY A 43 -5.67 -10.03 -10.19
CA GLY A 43 -4.68 -9.08 -9.65
C GLY A 43 -5.27 -7.94 -8.81
N ALA A 44 -6.58 -7.96 -8.55
CA ALA A 44 -7.27 -6.99 -7.71
C ALA A 44 -7.65 -7.56 -6.36
N LEU A 45 -7.44 -6.76 -5.32
CA LEU A 45 -7.88 -7.04 -3.96
C LEU A 45 -9.34 -6.60 -3.80
N TYR A 46 -10.17 -7.53 -3.36
CA TYR A 46 -11.55 -7.30 -2.98
C TYR A 46 -11.75 -7.62 -1.50
N ILE A 47 -12.70 -6.93 -0.90
CA ILE A 47 -13.29 -7.30 0.39
C ILE A 47 -14.78 -7.58 0.19
N ILE A 48 -15.30 -8.57 0.89
CA ILE A 48 -16.72 -8.87 0.94
C ILE A 48 -17.24 -8.39 2.29
N SER A 49 -18.14 -7.42 2.28
CA SER A 49 -18.80 -6.91 3.48
C SER A 49 -19.84 -7.92 3.94
N GLU A 50 -19.78 -8.34 5.20
CA GLU A 50 -20.80 -9.25 5.76
C GLU A 50 -22.15 -8.55 6.02
N ASP A 51 -22.15 -7.22 6.15
CA ASP A 51 -23.36 -6.44 6.47
C ASP A 51 -24.37 -6.43 5.29
N ASP A 52 -23.87 -6.39 4.06
CA ASP A 52 -24.67 -6.29 2.83
C ASP A 52 -24.33 -7.36 1.78
N ASN A 53 -23.39 -8.26 2.10
CA ASN A 53 -22.83 -9.27 1.20
C ASN A 53 -22.32 -8.69 -0.14
N HIS A 54 -21.92 -7.42 -0.14
CA HIS A 54 -21.44 -6.74 -1.32
C HIS A 54 -19.91 -6.84 -1.42
N ARG A 55 -19.44 -7.00 -2.65
CA ARG A 55 -18.02 -7.15 -2.97
C ARG A 55 -17.44 -5.83 -3.43
N TYR A 56 -16.49 -5.30 -2.68
CA TYR A 56 -15.85 -4.01 -2.92
C TYR A 56 -14.41 -4.20 -3.36
N LYS A 57 -14.03 -3.58 -4.50
CA LYS A 57 -12.63 -3.53 -4.94
C LYS A 57 -11.87 -2.49 -4.12
N LEU A 58 -10.80 -2.90 -3.46
CA LEU A 58 -9.88 -2.00 -2.75
C LEU A 58 -8.72 -1.54 -3.63
N ALA A 59 -8.07 -2.47 -4.33
CA ALA A 59 -6.86 -2.21 -5.13
C ALA A 59 -6.79 -3.12 -6.36
N GLY A 60 -5.95 -2.80 -7.34
CA GLY A 60 -5.92 -3.51 -8.63
C GLY A 60 -4.59 -3.50 -9.37
N ASP A 61 -3.51 -3.11 -8.71
CA ASP A 61 -2.26 -2.67 -9.32
C ASP A 61 -1.02 -3.25 -8.63
N ALA A 62 -1.17 -4.42 -7.98
CA ALA A 62 -0.10 -5.07 -7.22
C ALA A 62 0.12 -6.52 -7.59
N LEU A 63 1.33 -6.99 -7.29
CA LEU A 63 1.73 -8.39 -7.33
C LEU A 63 1.17 -9.19 -6.17
N ASP A 64 1.11 -8.56 -4.99
CA ASP A 64 0.63 -9.20 -3.77
C ASP A 64 0.05 -8.16 -2.81
N TYR A 65 -0.82 -8.63 -1.92
CA TYR A 65 -1.52 -7.82 -0.93
C TYR A 65 -1.51 -8.53 0.43
N ARG A 66 -1.31 -7.74 1.49
CA ARG A 66 -1.56 -8.19 2.87
C ARG A 66 -2.48 -7.19 3.56
N VAL A 67 -3.64 -7.67 3.96
CA VAL A 67 -4.67 -6.87 4.65
C VAL A 67 -4.53 -7.05 6.15
N ILE A 68 -4.56 -5.95 6.89
CA ILE A 68 -4.37 -5.90 8.33
C ILE A 68 -5.46 -4.98 8.93
N PRO A 69 -6.53 -5.53 9.52
CA PRO A 69 -7.59 -4.72 10.13
C PRO A 69 -7.15 -4.11 11.46
N SER A 70 -7.73 -2.97 11.82
CA SER A 70 -7.61 -2.40 13.16
C SER A 70 -8.38 -3.22 14.20
N PRO A 71 -8.02 -3.14 15.49
CA PRO A 71 -8.70 -3.91 16.54
C PRO A 71 -10.21 -3.66 16.66
N ASP A 72 -10.67 -2.48 16.25
CA ASP A 72 -12.09 -2.07 16.24
C ASP A 72 -12.77 -2.27 14.88
N GLY A 73 -12.05 -2.81 13.89
CA GLY A 73 -12.53 -3.02 12.52
C GLY A 73 -12.87 -1.74 11.75
N SER A 74 -12.53 -0.55 12.26
CA SER A 74 -12.85 0.71 11.59
C SER A 74 -11.84 1.09 10.50
N TRP A 75 -10.67 0.44 10.48
CA TRP A 75 -9.60 0.69 9.52
C TRP A 75 -9.00 -0.59 8.95
N LEU A 76 -8.46 -0.48 7.73
CA LEU A 76 -7.58 -1.47 7.11
C LEU A 76 -6.26 -0.81 6.72
N ALA A 77 -5.16 -1.47 7.04
CA ALA A 77 -3.87 -1.25 6.42
C ALA A 77 -3.64 -2.36 5.39
N VAL A 78 -3.36 -1.98 4.15
CA VAL A 78 -3.08 -2.89 3.04
C VAL A 78 -1.64 -2.70 2.60
N GLU A 79 -0.77 -3.62 2.98
CA GLU A 79 0.58 -3.70 2.42
C GLU A 79 0.47 -4.21 0.98
N THR A 80 1.09 -3.50 0.06
CA THR A 80 0.96 -3.71 -1.38
C THR A 80 2.35 -3.87 -1.98
N LEU A 81 2.62 -5.01 -2.62
CA LEU A 81 3.87 -5.25 -3.34
C LEU A 81 3.69 -4.92 -4.83
N LEU A 82 4.44 -3.95 -5.32
CA LEU A 82 4.39 -3.49 -6.72
C LEU A 82 5.52 -4.11 -7.55
N LEU A 83 5.36 -4.12 -8.89
CA LEU A 83 6.32 -4.67 -9.85
C LEU A 83 7.76 -4.15 -9.73
N SER A 84 7.94 -2.93 -9.20
CA SER A 84 9.25 -2.30 -8.96
C SER A 84 9.93 -2.76 -7.66
N ASN A 85 9.45 -3.84 -7.02
CA ASN A 85 9.81 -4.23 -5.65
C ASN A 85 9.56 -3.13 -4.60
N LEU A 86 8.69 -2.19 -4.95
CA LEU A 86 8.20 -1.14 -4.08
C LEU A 86 7.11 -1.74 -3.18
N THR A 87 7.28 -1.58 -1.88
CA THR A 87 6.23 -1.92 -0.91
C THR A 87 5.62 -0.63 -0.40
N VAL A 88 4.30 -0.49 -0.53
CA VAL A 88 3.56 0.65 0.03
C VAL A 88 2.50 0.14 1.00
N VAL A 89 2.11 1.01 1.95
CA VAL A 89 0.97 0.75 2.82
C VAL A 89 -0.15 1.72 2.43
N ARG A 90 -1.33 1.17 2.12
CA ARG A 90 -2.53 1.94 1.83
C ARG A 90 -3.49 1.82 3.00
N PHE A 91 -4.09 2.92 3.41
CA PHE A 91 -5.05 2.95 4.51
C PHE A 91 -6.47 3.12 3.98
N TYR A 92 -7.40 2.40 4.59
CA TYR A 92 -8.82 2.51 4.28
C TYR A 92 -9.60 2.63 5.57
N ARG A 93 -10.63 3.47 5.58
CA ARG A 93 -11.53 3.66 6.72
C ARG A 93 -12.94 3.22 6.38
N LYS A 94 -13.58 2.46 7.28
CA LYS A 94 -14.99 2.07 7.18
C LYS A 94 -15.85 3.32 7.35
N ASP A 95 -16.67 3.64 6.36
CA ASP A 95 -17.64 4.74 6.41
C ASP A 95 -18.92 4.32 7.16
N GLY A 96 -19.83 5.27 7.39
CA GLY A 96 -21.08 5.01 8.11
C GLY A 96 -22.04 4.06 7.38
N GLY A 97 -21.79 3.75 6.10
CA GLY A 97 -22.52 2.73 5.33
C GLY A 97 -21.82 1.38 5.33
N GLY A 98 -20.71 1.23 6.04
CA GLY A 98 -19.96 -0.02 6.16
C GLY A 98 -18.93 -0.26 5.04
N MET A 99 -18.75 0.69 4.12
CA MET A 99 -17.78 0.56 3.03
C MET A 99 -16.41 1.10 3.42
N TYR A 100 -15.35 0.41 3.03
CA TYR A 100 -13.98 0.91 3.22
C TYR A 100 -13.59 1.87 2.10
N ARG A 101 -13.18 3.09 2.49
CA ARG A 101 -12.73 4.15 1.58
C ARG A 101 -11.26 4.45 1.79
N ALA A 102 -10.51 4.53 0.69
CA ALA A 102 -9.11 4.91 0.74
C ALA A 102 -8.94 6.25 1.45
N GLN A 103 -8.00 6.30 2.38
CA GLN A 103 -7.59 7.53 3.05
C GLN A 103 -6.25 7.94 2.47
N GLU A 104 -6.20 9.18 1.97
CA GLU A 104 -4.95 9.79 1.59
C GLU A 104 -4.12 10.01 2.85
N VAL A 105 -2.85 9.62 2.80
CA VAL A 105 -1.88 10.01 3.83
C VAL A 105 -1.26 11.32 3.36
N PRO A 106 -1.63 12.47 3.95
CA PRO A 106 -1.05 13.74 3.55
C PRO A 106 0.46 13.71 3.77
N GLU A 107 1.19 14.47 2.96
CA GLU A 107 2.61 14.75 3.22
C GLU A 107 3.55 13.54 3.13
N LEU A 108 3.14 12.42 2.53
CA LEU A 108 4.00 11.23 2.39
C LEU A 108 5.37 11.55 1.76
N THR A 109 5.40 12.45 0.76
CA THR A 109 6.65 12.95 0.18
C THR A 109 7.51 13.69 1.20
N GLN A 110 6.91 14.57 2.02
CA GLN A 110 7.63 15.33 3.05
C GLN A 110 8.15 14.42 4.17
N ILE A 111 7.43 13.34 4.47
CA ILE A 111 7.87 12.30 5.38
C ILE A 111 9.12 11.63 4.83
N TRP A 112 9.11 11.21 3.56
CA TRP A 112 10.29 10.62 2.91
C TRP A 112 11.46 11.60 2.83
N GLU A 113 11.23 12.87 2.48
CA GLU A 113 12.25 13.92 2.48
C GLU A 113 12.88 14.09 3.87
N ARG A 114 12.08 14.07 4.94
CA ARG A 114 12.60 14.16 6.31
C ARG A 114 13.46 12.94 6.67
N VAL A 115 13.02 11.75 6.26
CA VAL A 115 13.76 10.50 6.46
C VAL A 115 15.10 10.52 5.72
N THR A 116 15.11 10.97 4.46
CA THR A 116 16.34 11.00 3.66
C THR A 116 17.35 12.02 4.18
N VAL A 117 16.88 13.22 4.56
CA VAL A 117 17.74 14.26 5.18
C VAL A 117 18.39 13.73 6.46
N ASN A 118 17.63 13.08 7.35
CA ASN A 118 18.17 12.49 8.59
C ASN A 118 19.18 11.38 8.34
N ALA A 119 19.05 10.66 7.23
CA ALA A 119 19.99 9.63 6.80
C ALA A 119 21.20 10.19 6.03
N GLY A 120 21.25 11.49 5.75
CA GLY A 120 22.29 12.13 4.95
C GLY A 120 22.24 11.74 3.47
N LEU A 121 21.05 11.47 2.94
CA LEU A 121 20.81 11.04 1.56
C LEU A 121 19.87 12.02 0.85
N ASP A 122 20.02 12.13 -0.47
CA ASP A 122 19.01 12.77 -1.31
C ASP A 122 17.84 11.80 -1.53
N ILE A 123 16.63 12.32 -1.68
CA ILE A 123 15.46 11.51 -2.04
C ILE A 123 15.65 10.85 -3.41
N ASP A 124 16.36 11.52 -4.33
CA ASP A 124 16.67 11.00 -5.66
C ASP A 124 17.66 9.82 -5.64
N ASP A 125 18.40 9.64 -4.54
CA ASP A 125 19.35 8.54 -4.34
C ASP A 125 18.69 7.28 -3.76
N LEU A 126 17.43 7.35 -3.34
CA LEU A 126 16.73 6.21 -2.76
C LEU A 126 16.48 5.12 -3.81
N ARG A 127 16.88 3.89 -3.48
CA ARG A 127 16.56 2.70 -4.28
C ARG A 127 15.63 1.80 -3.50
N SER A 128 14.65 1.21 -4.17
CA SER A 128 13.71 0.24 -3.58
C SER A 128 13.07 0.73 -2.26
N PRO A 129 12.41 1.90 -2.24
CA PRO A 129 11.75 2.38 -1.02
C PRO A 129 10.69 1.38 -0.57
N ARG A 130 10.54 1.24 0.74
CA ARG A 130 9.62 0.30 1.38
C ARG A 130 8.93 0.98 2.53
N MET A 131 7.61 0.83 2.54
CA MET A 131 6.77 1.11 3.69
C MET A 131 6.25 -0.23 4.20
N LYS A 132 6.42 -0.49 5.50
CA LYS A 132 5.93 -1.69 6.15
C LYS A 132 5.03 -1.32 7.31
N PHE A 133 3.88 -1.95 7.41
CA PHE A 133 2.99 -1.78 8.55
C PHE A 133 3.54 -2.58 9.73
N LEU A 134 3.69 -1.94 10.89
CA LEU A 134 4.16 -2.60 12.10
C LEU A 134 3.00 -3.01 12.99
N ARG A 135 2.18 -2.04 13.40
CA ARG A 135 1.03 -2.26 14.27
C ARG A 135 0.09 -1.06 14.28
N TRP A 136 -1.13 -1.29 14.72
CA TRP A 136 -2.02 -0.22 15.14
C TRP A 136 -1.59 0.32 16.50
N GLU A 137 -1.77 1.62 16.68
CA GLU A 137 -1.66 2.31 17.95
C GLU A 137 -3.04 2.79 18.41
N ASP A 138 -3.10 3.40 19.60
CA ASP A 138 -4.34 3.94 20.12
C ASP A 138 -4.92 5.02 19.19
N ASN A 139 -6.25 5.18 19.23
CA ASN A 139 -7.01 6.16 18.45
C ASN A 139 -7.00 5.95 16.93
N GLY A 140 -6.71 4.75 16.44
CA GLY A 140 -6.74 4.43 15.00
C GLY A 140 -5.46 4.80 14.26
N ASN A 141 -4.46 5.31 14.98
CA ASN A 141 -3.17 5.64 14.41
C ASN A 141 -2.42 4.36 13.97
N ALA A 142 -1.61 4.47 12.93
CA ALA A 142 -0.80 3.38 12.40
C ALA A 142 0.69 3.64 12.58
N LEU A 143 1.39 2.72 13.25
CA LEU A 143 2.85 2.72 13.26
C LEU A 143 3.35 2.00 12.02
N ILE A 144 4.03 2.74 11.15
CA ILE A 144 4.67 2.21 9.96
C ILE A 144 6.17 2.39 10.04
N ASN A 145 6.87 1.59 9.26
CA ASN A 145 8.29 1.62 9.09
C ASN A 145 8.64 2.01 7.66
N LEU A 146 9.59 2.93 7.53
CA LEU A 146 10.15 3.37 6.27
C LEU A 146 11.59 2.89 6.16
N SER A 147 11.94 2.31 5.02
CA SER A 147 13.31 1.94 4.69
C SER A 147 13.57 2.08 3.20
N ALA A 148 14.81 2.38 2.83
CA ALA A 148 15.24 2.39 1.44
C ALA A 148 16.67 1.84 1.34
N ALA A 149 17.09 1.40 0.17
CA ALA A 149 18.48 1.09 -0.10
C ALA A 149 19.21 2.35 -0.59
N ALA A 150 20.37 2.62 -0.03
CA ALA A 150 21.30 3.62 -0.55
C ALA A 150 22.07 3.06 -1.77
N PRO A 151 22.66 3.93 -2.62
CA PRO A 151 23.41 3.50 -3.80
C PRO A 151 24.57 2.54 -3.52
N ASN A 152 25.14 2.59 -2.31
CA ASN A 152 26.22 1.73 -1.85
C ASN A 152 25.74 0.39 -1.26
N GLY A 153 24.44 0.07 -1.36
CA GLY A 153 23.83 -1.16 -0.86
C GLY A 153 23.57 -1.18 0.65
N LYS A 154 23.90 -0.11 1.39
CA LYS A 154 23.48 0.03 2.80
C LYS A 154 21.98 0.33 2.85
N ILE A 155 21.28 -0.24 3.82
CA ILE A 155 19.89 0.13 4.07
C ILE A 155 19.91 1.51 4.75
N ALA A 156 19.39 2.51 4.04
CA ALA A 156 19.06 3.81 4.57
C ALA A 156 17.93 3.64 5.57
N GLN A 157 18.31 3.69 6.85
CA GLN A 157 17.54 3.79 8.09
C GLN A 157 16.14 3.15 8.18
N ASP A 158 15.95 2.44 9.28
CA ASP A 158 14.68 1.89 9.74
C ASP A 158 13.97 2.96 10.59
N ILE A 159 13.14 3.82 9.97
CA ILE A 159 12.44 4.88 10.71
C ILE A 159 10.99 4.50 10.92
N SER A 160 10.56 4.50 12.19
CA SER A 160 9.17 4.29 12.55
C SER A 160 8.45 5.63 12.69
N ILE A 161 7.29 5.75 12.05
CA ILE A 161 6.43 6.94 12.12
C ILE A 161 4.99 6.52 12.40
N THR A 162 4.29 7.37 13.13
CA THR A 162 2.87 7.21 13.41
C THR A 162 2.07 8.06 12.43
N LEU A 163 1.16 7.43 11.69
CA LEU A 163 0.20 8.09 10.82
C LEU A 163 -1.18 8.13 11.50
N PRO A 164 -1.96 9.20 11.30
CA PRO A 164 -3.34 9.28 11.77
C PRO A 164 -4.29 8.37 10.99
#